data_AF-A0A7V7D8N0-F1
#
_entry.id   AF-A0A7V7D8N0-F1
#
_cell.length_a   1.000
_cell.length_b   1.000
_cell.length_c   1.000
_cell.angle_alpha   90.00
_cell.angle_beta   90.00
_cell.angle_gamma   90.00
#
_symmetry.space_group_name_H-M   'P 1'
#
loop_
_entity.id
_entity.type
_entity.pdbx_description
1 polymer ?
#
loop_
_entity_poly.entity_id
_entity_poly.type
_entity_poly.pdbx_seq_one_letter_code
_entity_poly.pdbx_strand_id
1 'polypeptide(L)'
;DPLFVDANGPDGIAGTEDDNVHLRGYSPCINAGDPGGDYSGQVDVDGQPRVAYGRVDMGADEVFPAAGDFEPDGDVDFADFAIFAGNWLLGVSN
;
A
#
# COMPACT_ATOMS: atom_id res chain seq x y z
N ASP A 1 -1.44 11.34 -10.42
CA ASP A 1 -2.41 10.30 -10.06
C ASP A 1 -1.68 9.32 -9.15
N PRO A 2 -2.01 9.25 -7.86
CA PRO A 2 -1.31 8.39 -6.89
C PRO A 2 -1.46 6.89 -7.15
N LEU A 3 -2.43 6.46 -7.95
CA LEU A 3 -2.70 5.04 -8.21
C LEU A 3 -2.87 4.23 -6.91
N PHE A 4 -3.85 4.62 -6.09
CA PHE A 4 -4.22 3.85 -4.91
C PHE A 4 -4.81 2.48 -5.28
N VAL A 5 -4.76 1.53 -4.35
CA VAL A 5 -5.37 0.20 -4.52
C VAL A 5 -6.87 0.34 -4.77
N ASP A 6 -7.60 1.01 -3.88
CA ASP A 6 -9.00 1.40 -4.05
C ASP A 6 -9.35 2.69 -3.29
N ALA A 7 -9.29 3.83 -3.98
CA ALA A 7 -9.38 5.16 -3.38
C ALA A 7 -10.75 5.54 -2.79
N ASN A 8 -11.81 4.78 -3.08
CA ASN A 8 -13.15 5.04 -2.57
C ASN A 8 -13.77 3.84 -1.85
N GLY A 9 -12.96 2.81 -1.60
CA GLY A 9 -13.39 1.58 -0.94
C GLY A 9 -14.55 0.83 -1.63
N PRO A 10 -15.02 -0.26 -0.98
CA PRO A 10 -16.22 -1.00 -1.37
C PRO A 10 -17.50 -0.16 -1.49
N ASP A 11 -17.66 0.92 -0.72
CA ASP A 11 -18.87 1.75 -0.76
C ASP A 11 -18.88 2.79 -1.89
N GLY A 12 -17.73 3.03 -2.52
CA GLY A 12 -17.57 3.96 -3.64
C GLY A 12 -17.55 5.44 -3.25
N ILE A 13 -17.34 5.76 -1.98
CA ILE A 13 -17.31 7.11 -1.42
C ILE A 13 -15.92 7.39 -0.81
N ALA A 14 -15.16 8.32 -1.40
CA ALA A 14 -13.89 8.74 -0.81
C ALA A 14 -14.06 9.39 0.58
N GLY A 15 -13.08 9.15 1.44
CA GLY A 15 -12.93 9.72 2.77
C GLY A 15 -13.64 8.91 3.87
N THR A 16 -13.91 7.64 3.63
CA THR A 16 -14.53 6.71 4.57
C THR A 16 -13.50 5.73 5.15
N GLU A 17 -13.91 4.96 6.14
CA GLU A 17 -13.01 3.99 6.81
C GLU A 17 -12.68 2.77 5.94
N ASP A 18 -13.42 2.54 4.85
CA ASP A 18 -13.22 1.41 3.95
C ASP A 18 -12.36 1.75 2.71
N ASP A 19 -11.84 2.98 2.63
CA ASP A 19 -10.87 3.36 1.61
C ASP A 19 -9.57 2.56 1.74
N ASN A 20 -9.05 2.05 0.62
CA ASN A 20 -7.70 1.51 0.54
C ASN A 20 -6.78 2.50 -0.21
N VAL A 21 -6.14 3.36 0.59
CA VAL A 21 -5.24 4.43 0.14
C VAL A 21 -3.76 4.01 0.05
N HIS A 22 -3.46 2.71 0.11
CA HIS A 22 -2.11 2.22 -0.20
C HIS A 22 -1.78 2.46 -1.66
N LEU A 23 -0.51 2.78 -1.93
CA LEU A 23 0.01 2.96 -3.27
C LEU A 23 0.19 1.60 -3.94
N ARG A 24 -0.24 1.48 -5.20
CA ARG A 24 0.13 0.32 -6.01
C ARG A 24 1.64 0.32 -6.26
N GLY A 25 2.25 -0.86 -6.38
CA GLY A 25 3.71 -1.03 -6.60
C GLY A 25 4.31 -0.40 -7.88
N TYR A 26 3.50 0.22 -8.72
CA TYR A 26 3.91 0.99 -9.90
C TYR A 26 3.41 2.45 -9.85
N SER A 27 3.04 2.94 -8.67
CA SER A 27 2.63 4.32 -8.46
C SER A 27 3.76 5.29 -8.80
N PRO A 28 3.46 6.44 -9.45
CA PRO A 28 4.44 7.50 -9.65
C PRO A 28 4.81 8.23 -8.34
N CYS A 29 4.12 7.94 -7.23
CA CYS A 29 4.44 8.47 -5.92
C CYS A 29 5.60 7.74 -5.25
N ILE A 30 5.96 6.55 -5.72
CA ILE A 30 7.06 5.76 -5.15
C ILE A 30 8.39 6.49 -5.33
N ASN A 31 9.14 6.60 -4.24
CA ASN A 31 10.40 7.30 -4.10
C ASN A 31 10.33 8.70 -4.72
N ALA A 32 9.22 9.42 -4.57
CA ALA A 32 8.99 10.70 -5.24
C ALA A 32 8.95 11.92 -4.29
N GLY A 33 8.98 11.71 -2.98
CA GLY A 33 8.93 12.77 -1.96
C GLY A 33 10.23 13.59 -1.85
N ASP A 34 10.19 14.68 -1.08
CA ASP A 34 11.31 15.62 -0.96
C ASP A 34 12.57 14.95 -0.35
N PRO A 35 13.70 14.86 -1.08
CA PRO A 35 14.92 14.26 -0.54
C PRO A 35 15.59 15.11 0.56
N GLY A 36 15.18 16.37 0.74
CA GLY A 36 15.68 17.27 1.78
C GLY A 36 14.83 17.31 3.05
N GLY A 37 13.74 16.55 3.12
CA GLY A 37 12.85 16.51 4.28
C GLY A 37 13.49 15.83 5.51
N ASP A 38 13.08 16.26 6.70
CA ASP A 38 13.40 15.56 7.94
C ASP A 38 12.26 14.60 8.31
N TYR A 39 12.51 13.30 8.09
CA TYR A 39 11.57 12.21 8.37
C TYR A 39 11.94 11.43 9.65
N SER A 40 12.83 11.97 10.47
CA SER A 40 13.35 11.29 11.66
C SER A 40 12.23 10.96 12.63
N GLY A 41 12.04 9.66 12.91
CA GLY A 41 11.02 9.17 13.83
C GLY A 41 9.59 9.27 13.31
N GLN A 42 9.39 9.58 12.04
CA GLN A 42 8.07 9.52 11.40
C GLN A 42 7.76 8.10 10.94
N VAL A 43 6.47 7.79 10.96
CA VAL A 43 5.92 6.56 10.42
C VAL A 43 4.83 6.89 9.39
N ASP A 44 4.56 5.95 8.49
CA ASP A 44 3.44 6.01 7.56
C ASP A 44 2.11 5.61 8.23
N VAL A 45 1.08 5.38 7.40
CA VAL A 45 -0.26 4.99 7.83
C VAL A 45 -0.31 3.62 8.52
N ASP A 46 0.66 2.73 8.22
CA ASP A 46 0.76 1.38 8.77
C ASP A 46 1.71 1.30 9.97
N GLY A 47 2.30 2.43 10.35
CA GLY A 47 3.27 2.50 11.44
C GLY A 47 4.67 2.05 11.03
N GLN A 48 4.95 1.90 9.74
CA GLN A 48 6.24 1.55 9.20
C GLN A 48 7.11 2.82 9.01
N PRO A 49 8.45 2.71 8.95
CA PRO A 49 9.31 3.88 8.81
C PRO A 49 8.99 4.70 7.55
N ARG A 50 8.89 6.03 7.69
CA ARG A 50 8.55 6.96 6.59
C ARG A 50 9.58 7.05 5.44
N VAL A 51 10.66 6.28 5.50
CA VAL A 51 11.70 6.25 4.44
C VAL A 51 12.10 4.80 4.20
N ALA A 52 11.62 4.23 3.10
CA ALA A 52 12.09 3.00 2.51
C ALA A 52 13.13 3.29 1.40
N TYR A 53 14.09 2.38 1.20
CA TYR A 53 15.06 2.42 0.09
C TYR A 53 15.83 3.73 -0.16
N GLY A 54 15.86 4.65 0.81
CA GLY A 54 16.63 5.89 0.76
C GLY A 54 15.87 7.10 0.19
N ARG A 55 14.58 6.99 -0.16
CA ARG A 55 13.75 8.14 -0.51
C ARG A 55 12.27 7.90 -0.19
N VAL A 56 11.68 8.86 0.50
CA VAL A 56 10.26 8.85 0.87
C VAL A 56 9.32 8.82 -0.35
N ASP A 57 8.20 8.13 -0.22
CA ASP A 57 7.08 8.18 -1.16
C ASP A 57 6.28 9.48 -1.00
N MET A 58 5.59 9.92 -2.06
CA MET A 58 4.65 11.05 -1.94
C MET A 58 3.32 10.57 -1.34
N GLY A 59 3.05 10.99 -0.11
CA GLY A 59 1.75 10.75 0.54
C GLY A 59 1.91 10.30 1.99
N ALA A 60 0.84 9.68 2.51
CA ALA A 60 0.80 9.12 3.86
C ALA A 60 1.24 7.65 3.92
N ASP A 61 1.36 6.99 2.78
CA ASP A 61 1.72 5.57 2.60
C ASP A 61 3.15 5.46 2.05
N GLU A 62 3.94 4.50 2.54
CA GLU A 62 5.29 4.20 2.05
C GLU A 62 5.31 2.74 1.57
N VAL A 63 5.70 2.48 0.32
CA VAL A 63 5.63 1.12 -0.23
C VAL A 63 6.77 0.26 0.29
N PHE A 64 6.42 -0.74 1.10
CA PHE A 64 7.31 -1.83 1.51
C PHE A 64 6.95 -3.10 0.74
N PRO A 65 7.68 -3.46 -0.34
CA PRO A 65 7.43 -4.70 -1.05
C PRO A 65 7.76 -5.89 -0.15
N ALA A 66 6.73 -6.54 0.37
CA ALA A 66 6.81 -7.79 1.09
C ALA A 66 6.50 -8.96 0.16
N ALA A 67 7.35 -9.98 0.18
CA ALA A 67 7.10 -11.18 -0.60
C ALA A 67 5.94 -11.96 0.04
N GLY A 68 4.82 -12.08 -0.67
CA GLY A 68 3.62 -12.77 -0.17
C GLY A 68 2.54 -11.84 0.36
N ASP A 69 2.79 -10.52 0.36
CA ASP A 69 1.79 -9.48 0.48
C ASP A 69 0.99 -9.46 -0.84
N PHE A 70 -0.16 -10.13 -0.82
CA PHE A 70 -1.11 -10.21 -1.91
C PHE A 70 -2.25 -9.20 -1.75
N GLU A 71 -2.54 -8.75 -0.52
CA GLU A 71 -3.31 -7.53 -0.29
C GLU A 71 -2.41 -6.39 0.16
N PRO A 72 -2.02 -5.46 -0.73
CA PRO A 72 -1.00 -4.45 -0.44
C PRO A 72 -1.41 -3.47 0.68
N ASP A 73 -1.19 -3.89 1.92
CA ASP A 73 -1.35 -3.16 3.18
C ASP A 73 -0.03 -3.11 3.98
N GLY A 74 1.05 -3.62 3.37
CA GLY A 74 2.40 -3.51 3.89
C GLY A 74 2.79 -4.59 4.89
N ASP A 75 1.93 -5.57 5.20
CA ASP A 75 2.33 -6.72 6.02
C ASP A 75 2.05 -8.09 5.35
N VAL A 76 2.25 -9.17 6.10
CA VAL A 76 1.94 -10.52 5.59
C VAL A 76 1.14 -11.26 6.66
N ASP A 77 -0.15 -11.41 6.44
CA ASP A 77 -1.07 -11.94 7.44
C ASP A 77 -2.16 -12.90 6.88
N PHE A 78 -3.29 -13.03 7.57
CA PHE A 78 -4.38 -13.91 7.14
C PHE A 78 -5.21 -13.37 5.97
N ALA A 79 -5.19 -12.06 5.73
CA ALA A 79 -5.85 -11.44 4.60
C ALA A 79 -5.13 -11.79 3.29
N ASP A 80 -3.79 -11.80 3.27
CA ASP A 80 -3.02 -12.33 2.14
C ASP A 80 -3.32 -13.79 1.86
N PHE A 81 -3.42 -14.57 2.94
CA PHE A 81 -3.80 -15.96 2.81
C PHE A 81 -5.21 -16.10 2.24
N ALA A 82 -6.15 -15.23 2.59
CA ALA A 82 -7.49 -15.23 2.04
C ALA A 82 -7.50 -14.89 0.53
N ILE A 83 -6.71 -13.90 0.10
CA ILE A 83 -6.51 -13.58 -1.31
C ILE A 83 -5.89 -14.76 -2.06
N PHE A 84 -4.81 -15.33 -1.52
CA PHE A 84 -4.14 -16.49 -2.10
C PHE A 84 -5.09 -17.70 -2.22
N ALA A 85 -5.77 -18.06 -1.13
CA ALA A 85 -6.67 -19.19 -1.06
C ALA A 85 -7.89 -19.00 -1.97
N GLY A 86 -8.42 -17.77 -2.06
CA GLY A 86 -9.50 -17.42 -2.99
C GLY A 86 -9.08 -17.65 -4.44
N ASN A 87 -7.91 -17.12 -4.84
CA ASN A 87 -7.38 -17.31 -6.19
C ASN A 87 -7.06 -18.77 -6.50
N TRP A 88 -6.52 -19.51 -5.52
CA TRP A 88 -6.18 -20.93 -5.67
C TRP A 88 -7.43 -21.82 -5.78
N LEU A 89 -8.44 -21.59 -4.95
CA LEU A 89 -9.65 -22.40 -4.87
C LEU A 89 -10.64 -22.08 -6.00
N LEU A 90 -10.76 -20.81 -6.40
CA LEU A 90 -11.71 -20.36 -7.42
C LEU A 90 -11.16 -20.49 -8.84
N GLY A 91 -9.86 -20.79 -8.99
CA GLY A 91 -9.22 -21.03 -10.28
C GLY A 91 -9.49 -19.88 -11.25
N VAL A 92 -8.99 -18.68 -10.92
CA VAL A 92 -9.03 -17.57 -11.88
C VAL A 92 -8.14 -17.92 -13.07
N SER A 93 -8.77 -18.37 -14.16
CA SER A 93 -8.18 -18.37 -15.48
C SER A 93 -7.89 -16.93 -15.89
N ASN A 94 -6.62 -16.61 -16.15
CA ASN A 94 -6.21 -15.40 -16.86
C ASN A 94 -7.01 -15.18 -18.14
#